data_AF-A0A2S8GCJ4-F1
#
_entry.id   AF-A0A2S8GCJ4-F1
#
_cell.length_a   1.000
_cell.length_b   1.000
_cell.length_c   1.000
_cell.angle_alpha   90.00
_cell.angle_beta   90.00
_cell.angle_gamma   90.00
#
_symmetry.space_group_name_H-M   'P 1'
#
loop_
_entity.id
_entity.type
_entity.pdbx_description
1 polymer ?
#
loop_
_entity_poly.entity_id
_entity_poly.type
_entity_poly.pdbx_seq_one_letter_code
_entity_poly.pdbx_strand_id
1 'polypeptide(L)'
;MRIPSCAFVLVSFLTVSLVQAEECSTALWKPYSPRDEIRPEFQIDKQGGLDGQPGYVIVHDQRDALDGAWKCELPIEGGQYYQLSVAANLSEVSEPRRGVYAEVWFTNEKDQVVKYESGDQSRPYYAAAAEPDEAGWTRFTGTFPAPKSATKGVVKLQLRWSPESRVVWSDVSLQKADPPKARKVRLAAINYRPRNSKSSLESLAQCEPHLAEASDQKADLAVLGEVLTAVGRPDSFEEVAEPIPGPTTNRLGELAAKYDMYLVTSIYEKSEYKIFNTAVLVGPDGKLVGKYRKVCLARDEYRKGVAPGDSFPVFDTPLGKIGMMICFDVHMPEVARGLAANGAEIIAMPIMGGDPNLAKARCIENQVYLVTASYSINDDWMQSGVWDLSGTLRTRATAEDTVVIAEVDLAQPYLWRANMGQFRPRLRHERPGNILPP
;
A
#
# COMPACT_ATOMS: atom_id res chain seq x y z
N MET A 1 12.50 57.57 49.13
CA MET A 1 12.96 56.34 48.44
C MET A 1 11.76 55.71 47.75
N ARG A 2 11.62 55.92 46.43
CA ARG A 2 10.79 55.18 45.45
C ARG A 2 10.84 55.97 44.14
N ILE A 3 11.65 55.49 43.19
CA ILE A 3 11.72 55.97 41.80
C ILE A 3 10.95 54.93 40.97
N PRO A 4 10.06 55.31 40.05
CA PRO A 4 9.37 54.34 39.21
C PRO A 4 10.28 53.88 38.06
N SER A 5 10.36 52.56 37.89
CA SER A 5 11.13 51.88 36.86
C SER A 5 10.44 52.03 35.49
N CYS A 6 11.11 52.66 34.52
CA CYS A 6 10.72 52.58 33.12
C CYS A 6 11.21 51.25 32.53
N ALA A 7 10.28 50.38 32.15
CA ALA A 7 10.58 49.18 31.37
C ALA A 7 10.74 49.54 29.89
N PHE A 8 11.95 49.38 29.35
CA PHE A 8 12.21 49.40 27.91
C PHE A 8 11.74 48.07 27.32
N VAL A 9 10.68 48.11 26.49
CA VAL A 9 10.30 46.97 25.65
C VAL A 9 11.17 47.00 24.40
N LEU A 10 12.15 46.09 24.35
CA LEU A 10 12.91 45.79 23.14
C LEU A 10 12.00 45.01 22.19
N VAL A 11 11.45 45.70 21.18
CA VAL A 11 10.75 45.06 20.06
C VAL A 11 11.82 44.48 19.13
N SER A 12 12.06 43.18 19.28
CA SER A 12 12.88 42.41 18.32
C SER A 12 12.09 42.27 17.03
N PHE A 13 12.53 42.96 15.97
CA PHE A 13 12.06 42.70 14.62
C PHE A 13 12.66 41.37 14.15
N LEU A 14 11.89 40.30 14.30
CA LEU A 14 12.12 39.05 13.58
C LEU A 14 11.92 39.33 12.09
N THR A 15 13.01 39.58 11.37
CA THR A 15 13.04 39.48 9.92
C THR A 15 12.84 38.01 9.56
N VAL A 16 11.59 37.62 9.32
CA VAL A 16 11.28 36.39 8.60
C VAL A 16 11.78 36.60 7.18
N SER A 17 12.95 36.04 6.87
CA SER A 17 13.37 35.87 5.48
C SER A 17 12.35 34.97 4.81
N LEU A 18 11.40 35.57 4.09
CA LEU A 18 10.59 34.90 3.08
C LEU A 18 11.58 34.38 2.03
N VAL A 19 12.00 33.12 2.17
CA VAL A 19 12.61 32.38 1.07
C VAL A 19 11.51 32.27 0.03
N GLN A 20 11.60 33.10 -1.00
CA GLN A 20 10.69 33.11 -2.13
C GLN A 20 10.80 31.73 -2.78
N ALA A 21 9.70 30.97 -2.73
CA ALA A 21 9.62 29.66 -3.37
C ALA A 21 9.78 29.85 -4.89
N GLU A 22 10.77 29.20 -5.50
CA GLU A 22 10.77 29.03 -6.95
C GLU A 22 9.71 27.98 -7.30
N GLU A 23 8.56 28.43 -7.79
CA GLU A 23 7.51 27.57 -8.34
C GLU A 23 7.98 26.98 -9.68
N CYS A 24 7.66 25.70 -10.01
CA CYS A 24 7.87 25.19 -11.39
C CYS A 24 7.01 25.94 -12.42
N SER A 25 6.12 26.86 -12.03
CA SER A 25 5.46 27.83 -12.91
C SER A 25 6.46 28.78 -13.60
N THR A 26 7.63 29.01 -12.99
CA THR A 26 8.71 29.84 -13.54
C THR A 26 9.81 29.02 -14.24
N ALA A 27 9.78 27.69 -14.10
CA ALA A 27 10.78 26.80 -14.68
C ALA A 27 10.61 26.64 -16.20
N LEU A 28 11.74 26.52 -16.89
CA LEU A 28 11.79 26.20 -18.32
C LEU A 28 11.44 24.72 -18.54
N TRP A 29 10.14 24.43 -18.64
CA TRP A 29 9.64 23.12 -19.06
C TRP A 29 10.11 22.81 -20.48
N LYS A 30 10.70 21.62 -20.66
CA LYS A 30 11.20 21.15 -21.94
C LYS A 30 10.56 19.80 -22.30
N PRO A 31 10.21 19.57 -23.57
CA PRO A 31 9.82 18.26 -24.02
C PRO A 31 11.01 17.30 -23.90
N TYR A 32 10.75 16.08 -23.45
CA TYR A 32 11.70 14.99 -23.31
C TYR A 32 11.13 13.74 -23.97
N SER A 33 11.96 13.05 -24.74
CA SER A 33 11.69 11.70 -25.23
C SER A 33 12.99 10.89 -25.12
N PRO A 34 12.94 9.58 -24.79
CA PRO A 34 14.14 8.75 -24.78
C PRO A 34 14.81 8.64 -26.16
N ARG A 35 14.03 8.70 -27.24
CA ARG A 35 14.50 8.68 -28.65
C ARG A 35 13.56 9.48 -29.56
N ASP A 36 14.05 9.98 -30.68
CA ASP A 36 13.24 10.85 -31.55
C ASP A 36 12.11 10.09 -32.26
N GLU A 37 12.31 8.83 -32.63
CA GLU A 37 11.33 8.00 -33.35
C GLU A 37 10.08 7.63 -32.52
N ILE A 38 10.18 7.68 -31.19
CA ILE A 38 9.08 7.44 -30.26
C ILE A 38 8.57 8.72 -29.59
N ARG A 39 9.03 9.88 -30.07
CA ARG A 39 8.66 11.18 -29.52
C ARG A 39 7.18 11.50 -29.83
N PRO A 40 6.36 11.80 -28.81
CA PRO A 40 5.00 12.28 -29.01
C PRO A 40 4.97 13.77 -29.38
N GLU A 41 3.79 14.28 -29.67
CA GLU A 41 3.60 15.72 -29.85
C GLU A 41 3.48 16.42 -28.48
N PHE A 42 4.08 17.60 -28.37
CA PHE A 42 4.08 18.42 -27.16
C PHE A 42 3.52 19.80 -27.48
N GLN A 43 2.59 20.26 -26.65
CA GLN A 43 1.99 21.60 -26.79
C GLN A 43 1.86 22.25 -25.40
N ILE A 44 2.01 23.58 -25.34
CA ILE A 44 1.70 24.35 -24.14
C ILE A 44 0.41 25.11 -24.43
N ASP A 45 -0.65 24.77 -23.70
CA ASP A 45 -1.87 25.54 -23.67
C ASP A 45 -1.77 26.56 -22.54
N LYS A 46 -1.81 27.86 -22.85
CA LYS A 46 -1.58 28.90 -21.83
C LYS A 46 -2.71 29.02 -20.80
N GLN A 47 -3.91 28.51 -21.11
CA GLN A 47 -5.10 28.64 -20.25
C GLN A 47 -5.92 27.34 -20.13
N GLY A 48 -5.53 26.27 -20.83
CA GLY A 48 -6.22 24.98 -20.79
C GLY A 48 -5.84 24.06 -19.63
N GLY A 49 -5.09 24.55 -18.64
CA GLY A 49 -4.78 23.84 -17.41
C GLY A 49 -5.86 23.99 -16.34
N LEU A 50 -5.57 23.46 -15.15
CA LEU A 50 -6.47 23.53 -13.99
C LEU A 50 -6.64 24.99 -13.56
N ASP A 51 -7.87 25.43 -13.31
CA ASP A 51 -8.20 26.80 -12.88
C ASP A 51 -7.60 27.92 -13.77
N GLY A 52 -7.47 27.65 -15.07
CA GLY A 52 -6.92 28.61 -16.04
C GLY A 52 -5.39 28.75 -16.02
N GLN A 53 -4.69 27.91 -15.27
CA GLN A 53 -3.24 27.80 -15.31
C GLN A 53 -2.75 27.24 -16.65
N PRO A 54 -1.45 27.36 -16.98
CA PRO A 54 -0.89 26.67 -18.14
C PRO A 54 -1.07 25.15 -18.06
N GLY A 55 -1.42 24.56 -19.20
CA GLY A 55 -1.50 23.13 -19.45
C GLY A 55 -0.34 22.64 -20.30
N TYR A 56 0.40 21.66 -19.80
CA TYR A 56 1.49 20.98 -20.50
C TYR A 56 0.94 19.70 -21.15
N VAL A 57 0.67 19.78 -22.44
CA VAL A 57 -0.05 18.75 -23.19
C VAL A 57 0.93 17.78 -23.84
N ILE A 58 0.61 16.49 -23.78
CA ILE A 58 1.25 15.43 -24.55
C ILE A 58 0.16 14.71 -25.35
N VAL A 59 0.37 14.56 -26.66
CA VAL A 59 -0.56 13.88 -27.58
C VAL A 59 0.13 12.70 -28.24
N HIS A 60 -0.51 11.54 -28.17
CA HIS A 60 -0.10 10.33 -28.85
C HIS A 60 -0.92 10.12 -30.13
N ASP A 61 -0.22 9.78 -31.21
CA ASP A 61 -0.85 9.33 -32.45
C ASP A 61 -1.08 7.81 -32.43
N GLN A 62 -1.23 7.20 -33.60
CA GLN A 62 -1.50 5.77 -33.79
C GLN A 62 -0.34 4.85 -33.37
N ARG A 63 0.86 5.39 -33.13
CA ARG A 63 2.03 4.59 -32.71
C ARG A 63 1.84 4.11 -31.27
N ASP A 64 1.95 2.80 -31.08
CA ASP A 64 1.73 2.12 -29.79
C ASP A 64 2.89 2.24 -28.79
N ALA A 65 4.08 2.62 -29.26
CA ALA A 65 5.31 2.67 -28.47
C ALA A 65 5.80 4.09 -28.13
N LEU A 66 4.96 5.11 -28.29
CA LEU A 66 5.29 6.49 -27.93
C LEU A 66 5.64 6.61 -26.43
N ASP A 67 6.67 7.41 -26.14
CA ASP A 67 7.16 7.66 -24.79
C ASP A 67 7.69 9.10 -24.73
N GLY A 68 7.04 9.95 -23.94
CA GLY A 68 7.51 11.31 -23.73
C GLY A 68 7.03 11.93 -22.43
N ALA A 69 7.76 12.96 -22.00
CA ALA A 69 7.44 13.71 -20.81
C ALA A 69 7.72 15.19 -20.96
N TRP A 70 6.99 16.00 -20.22
CA TRP A 70 7.45 17.35 -19.88
C TRP A 70 8.45 17.25 -18.74
N LYS A 71 9.63 17.87 -18.90
CA LYS A 71 10.73 17.84 -17.93
C LYS A 71 10.99 19.25 -17.38
N CYS A 72 11.01 19.40 -16.05
CA CYS A 72 11.55 20.60 -15.36
C CYS A 72 12.72 20.20 -14.44
N GLU A 73 13.69 21.10 -14.28
CA GLU A 73 14.81 20.94 -13.34
C GLU A 73 14.77 22.13 -12.37
N LEU A 74 14.91 21.83 -11.08
CA LEU A 74 14.85 22.82 -10.01
C LEU A 74 16.05 22.66 -9.08
N PRO A 75 16.65 23.75 -8.59
CA PRO A 75 17.64 23.66 -7.52
C PRO A 75 17.00 23.13 -6.24
N ILE A 76 17.69 22.21 -5.56
CA ILE A 76 17.25 21.67 -4.28
C ILE A 76 18.41 21.61 -3.28
N GLU A 77 18.09 21.46 -2.01
CA GLU A 77 19.04 21.21 -0.94
C GLU A 77 18.98 19.74 -0.55
N GLY A 78 20.10 19.02 -0.72
CA GLY A 78 20.20 17.61 -0.34
C GLY A 78 20.00 17.39 1.17
N GLY A 79 19.42 16.24 1.53
CA GLY A 79 19.12 15.89 2.92
C GLY A 79 17.78 16.43 3.44
N GLN A 80 17.06 17.19 2.61
CA GLN A 80 15.71 17.68 2.90
C GLN A 80 14.63 16.78 2.29
N TYR A 81 13.38 16.95 2.72
CA TYR A 81 12.22 16.35 2.06
C TYR A 81 11.59 17.35 1.09
N TYR A 82 11.07 16.83 -0.01
CA TYR A 82 10.37 17.61 -1.02
C TYR A 82 9.03 16.99 -1.37
N GLN A 83 7.98 17.80 -1.38
CA GLN A 83 6.66 17.41 -1.85
C GLN A 83 6.48 17.78 -3.33
N LEU A 84 6.21 16.77 -4.15
CA LEU A 84 5.72 16.92 -5.52
C LEU A 84 4.19 16.91 -5.49
N SER A 85 3.56 17.89 -6.13
CA SER A 85 2.13 17.94 -6.41
C SER A 85 1.90 18.35 -7.85
N VAL A 86 1.02 17.65 -8.57
CA VAL A 86 0.66 17.97 -9.95
C VAL A 86 -0.73 17.45 -10.28
N ALA A 87 -1.49 18.17 -11.10
CA ALA A 87 -2.78 17.72 -11.63
C ALA A 87 -2.64 17.21 -13.07
N ALA A 88 -3.42 16.19 -13.45
CA ALA A 88 -3.51 15.70 -14.81
C ALA A 88 -4.97 15.51 -15.24
N ASN A 89 -5.29 15.87 -16.48
CA ASN A 89 -6.56 15.54 -17.12
C ASN A 89 -6.28 14.60 -18.31
N LEU A 90 -7.01 13.49 -18.36
CA LEU A 90 -6.75 12.36 -19.27
C LEU A 90 -7.84 12.29 -20.33
N SER A 91 -7.47 11.98 -21.58
CA SER A 91 -8.43 11.69 -22.64
C SER A 91 -8.00 10.45 -23.40
N GLU A 92 -8.91 9.47 -23.54
CA GLU A 92 -8.70 8.22 -24.27
C GLU A 92 -7.48 7.39 -23.81
N VAL A 93 -7.08 7.53 -22.54
CA VAL A 93 -5.97 6.73 -21.96
C VAL A 93 -6.53 5.40 -21.45
N SER A 94 -6.26 4.31 -22.17
CA SER A 94 -6.78 2.97 -21.86
C SER A 94 -6.19 2.36 -20.58
N GLU A 95 -4.90 2.60 -20.31
CA GLU A 95 -4.20 2.10 -19.13
C GLU A 95 -3.48 3.21 -18.34
N PRO A 96 -4.21 4.13 -17.67
CA PRO A 96 -3.59 5.28 -16.99
C PRO A 96 -2.54 4.88 -15.97
N ARG A 97 -2.77 3.77 -15.24
CA ARG A 97 -1.85 3.24 -14.23
C ARG A 97 -0.46 2.91 -14.79
N ARG A 98 -0.37 2.59 -16.09
CA ARG A 98 0.87 2.19 -16.77
C ARG A 98 1.49 3.31 -17.59
N GLY A 99 0.64 4.06 -18.28
CA GLY A 99 1.04 5.08 -19.24
C GLY A 99 1.25 6.46 -18.64
N VAL A 100 0.68 6.76 -17.46
CA VAL A 100 0.65 8.12 -16.90
C VAL A 100 1.16 8.16 -15.47
N TYR A 101 2.25 8.90 -15.26
CA TYR A 101 2.81 9.13 -13.93
C TYR A 101 3.65 10.41 -13.89
N ALA A 102 3.78 10.97 -12.68
CA ALA A 102 4.69 12.04 -12.39
C ALA A 102 5.85 11.51 -11.54
N GLU A 103 7.08 11.75 -11.97
CA GLU A 103 8.29 11.33 -11.26
C GLU A 103 9.19 12.51 -10.89
N VAL A 104 9.97 12.32 -9.82
CA VAL A 104 11.10 13.18 -9.47
C VAL A 104 12.38 12.37 -9.30
N TRP A 105 13.44 12.80 -9.98
CA TRP A 105 14.80 12.32 -9.78
C TRP A 105 15.61 13.35 -9.01
N PHE A 106 16.47 12.88 -8.11
CA PHE A 106 17.46 13.74 -7.46
C PHE A 106 18.84 13.48 -8.06
N THR A 107 19.47 14.53 -8.57
CA THR A 107 20.79 14.45 -9.22
C THR A 107 21.77 15.46 -8.62
N ASN A 108 23.05 15.29 -8.94
CA ASN A 108 24.06 16.32 -8.65
C ASN A 108 24.11 17.39 -9.76
N GLU A 109 25.03 18.33 -9.63
CA GLU A 109 25.22 19.44 -10.58
C GLU A 109 25.59 18.96 -11.99
N LYS A 110 26.21 17.78 -12.11
CA LYS A 110 26.62 17.15 -13.37
C LYS A 110 25.54 16.25 -13.99
N ASP A 111 24.29 16.37 -13.53
CA ASP A 111 23.16 15.53 -13.98
C ASP A 111 23.33 14.03 -13.71
N GLN A 112 24.22 13.68 -12.77
CA GLN A 112 24.43 12.29 -12.39
C GLN A 112 23.51 11.91 -11.24
N VAL A 113 22.94 10.71 -11.35
CA VAL A 113 22.18 10.07 -10.27
C VAL A 113 23.08 9.90 -9.05
N VAL A 114 22.62 10.40 -7.90
CA VAL A 114 23.38 10.31 -6.65
C VAL A 114 23.08 9.02 -5.89
N LYS A 115 23.89 8.70 -4.89
CA LYS A 115 23.64 7.56 -3.99
C LYS A 115 22.92 8.03 -2.73
N TYR A 116 22.07 7.16 -2.19
CA TYR A 116 21.59 7.27 -0.81
C TYR A 116 22.75 7.06 0.16
N GLU A 117 22.55 7.45 1.42
CA GLU A 117 23.50 7.25 2.51
C GLU A 117 23.79 5.77 2.76
N SER A 118 22.87 4.87 2.38
CA SER A 118 23.08 3.41 2.38
C SER A 118 24.12 2.94 1.37
N GLY A 119 24.53 3.80 0.42
CA GLY A 119 25.41 3.47 -0.70
C GLY A 119 24.67 3.00 -1.96
N ASP A 120 23.36 2.80 -1.88
CA ASP A 120 22.52 2.41 -3.02
C ASP A 120 22.32 3.56 -4.00
N GLN A 121 22.22 3.26 -5.29
CA GLN A 121 21.87 4.27 -6.29
C GLN A 121 20.45 4.79 -6.04
N SER A 122 20.28 6.11 -6.09
CA SER A 122 18.95 6.68 -6.10
C SER A 122 18.16 6.30 -7.35
N ARG A 123 16.85 6.33 -7.19
CA ARG A 123 15.87 5.98 -8.20
C ARG A 123 14.79 7.06 -8.24
N PRO A 124 14.02 7.15 -9.33
CA PRO A 124 12.90 8.06 -9.38
C PRO A 124 11.92 7.72 -8.27
N TYR A 125 11.41 8.77 -7.66
CA TYR A 125 10.21 8.68 -6.86
C TYR A 125 9.01 9.02 -7.72
N TYR A 126 7.88 8.37 -7.46
CA TYR A 126 6.67 8.55 -8.24
C TYR A 126 5.55 9.01 -7.32
N ALA A 127 4.89 10.09 -7.72
CA ALA A 127 3.75 10.63 -7.01
C ALA A 127 2.54 9.69 -7.13
N ALA A 128 1.83 9.48 -6.02
CA ALA A 128 0.65 8.65 -5.99
C ALA A 128 -0.55 9.43 -6.58
N ALA A 129 -1.25 8.80 -7.52
CA ALA A 129 -2.50 9.32 -8.07
C ALA A 129 -3.66 9.13 -7.07
N ALA A 130 -4.45 10.18 -6.90
CA ALA A 130 -5.78 10.15 -6.28
C ALA A 130 -6.84 9.65 -7.29
N GLU A 131 -8.09 9.57 -6.85
CA GLU A 131 -9.22 9.42 -7.77
C GLU A 131 -9.46 10.74 -8.52
N PRO A 132 -9.95 10.68 -9.77
CA PRO A 132 -10.30 11.88 -10.52
C PRO A 132 -11.48 12.62 -9.86
N ASP A 133 -11.47 13.95 -9.93
CA ASP A 133 -12.60 14.78 -9.54
C ASP A 133 -13.72 14.80 -10.59
N GLU A 134 -14.81 15.52 -10.32
CA GLU A 134 -15.97 15.64 -11.23
C GLU A 134 -15.61 16.27 -12.59
N ALA A 135 -14.54 17.05 -12.65
CA ALA A 135 -14.02 17.66 -13.87
C ALA A 135 -12.99 16.76 -14.60
N GLY A 136 -12.72 15.57 -14.09
CA GLY A 136 -11.79 14.60 -14.66
C GLY A 136 -10.31 14.90 -14.36
N TRP A 137 -10.02 15.79 -13.40
CA TRP A 137 -8.65 16.04 -12.95
C TRP A 137 -8.23 15.05 -11.87
N THR A 138 -7.09 14.41 -12.09
CA THR A 138 -6.43 13.53 -11.14
C THR A 138 -5.24 14.24 -10.51
N ARG A 139 -5.24 14.32 -9.18
CA ARG A 139 -4.09 14.87 -8.43
C ARG A 139 -3.06 13.77 -8.16
N PHE A 140 -1.80 14.04 -8.44
CA PHE A 140 -0.65 13.22 -8.10
C PHE A 140 0.15 13.91 -7.01
N THR A 141 0.38 13.24 -5.87
CA THR A 141 1.17 13.80 -4.77
C THR A 141 2.17 12.81 -4.18
N GLY A 142 3.29 13.31 -3.66
CA GLY A 142 4.22 12.50 -2.87
C GLY A 142 5.30 13.33 -2.22
N THR A 143 5.76 12.90 -1.04
CA THR A 143 6.83 13.56 -0.28
C THR A 143 8.04 12.65 -0.21
N PHE A 144 9.18 13.12 -0.71
CA PHE A 144 10.34 12.29 -0.99
C PHE A 144 11.63 12.83 -0.35
N PRO A 145 12.48 11.97 0.22
CA PRO A 145 13.77 12.40 0.74
C PRO A 145 14.77 12.59 -0.40
N ALA A 146 15.31 13.80 -0.49
CA ALA A 146 16.44 14.11 -1.37
C ALA A 146 17.74 13.58 -0.72
N PRO A 147 18.53 12.74 -1.41
CA PRO A 147 19.83 12.30 -0.89
C PRO A 147 20.74 13.48 -0.56
N LYS A 148 21.59 13.37 0.47
CA LYS A 148 22.43 14.50 0.94
C LYS A 148 23.32 15.13 -0.13
N SER A 149 23.73 14.37 -1.13
CA SER A 149 24.59 14.85 -2.22
C SER A 149 23.83 15.39 -3.43
N ALA A 150 22.49 15.37 -3.40
CA ALA A 150 21.68 15.92 -4.47
C ALA A 150 21.66 17.45 -4.42
N THR A 151 21.66 18.07 -5.60
CA THR A 151 21.58 19.52 -5.78
C THR A 151 20.49 19.93 -6.78
N LYS A 152 19.95 18.98 -7.55
CA LYS A 152 18.84 19.20 -8.48
C LYS A 152 17.71 18.20 -8.27
N GLY A 153 16.48 18.70 -8.33
CA GLY A 153 15.26 17.92 -8.48
C GLY A 153 14.80 17.98 -9.94
N VAL A 154 14.72 16.83 -10.60
CA VAL A 154 14.32 16.69 -12.00
C VAL A 154 12.94 16.08 -12.05
N VAL A 155 11.93 16.87 -12.36
CA VAL A 155 10.54 16.41 -12.47
C VAL A 155 10.26 15.99 -13.91
N LYS A 156 9.59 14.86 -14.10
CA LYS A 156 9.02 14.45 -15.40
C LYS A 156 7.55 14.10 -15.27
N LEU A 157 6.76 14.59 -16.22
CA LEU A 157 5.32 14.37 -16.33
C LEU A 157 5.05 13.53 -17.58
N GLN A 158 4.78 12.24 -17.38
CA GLN A 158 4.93 11.22 -18.42
C GLN A 158 3.59 10.84 -19.08
N LEU A 159 3.60 10.68 -20.41
CA LEU A 159 2.67 9.82 -21.15
C LEU A 159 3.49 8.79 -21.93
N ARG A 160 3.10 7.52 -21.87
CA ARG A 160 3.73 6.45 -22.65
C ARG A 160 2.76 5.33 -23.01
N TRP A 161 3.04 4.64 -24.11
CA TRP A 161 2.42 3.38 -24.53
C TRP A 161 0.89 3.37 -24.54
N SER A 162 0.31 4.50 -24.94
CA SER A 162 -1.13 4.73 -25.01
C SER A 162 -1.44 5.39 -26.34
N PRO A 163 -1.60 4.64 -27.45
CA PRO A 163 -1.91 5.23 -28.75
C PRO A 163 -3.22 6.01 -28.70
N GLU A 164 -3.35 7.02 -29.58
CA GLU A 164 -4.55 7.83 -29.74
C GLU A 164 -5.05 8.50 -28.45
N SER A 165 -4.13 8.87 -27.57
CA SER A 165 -4.46 9.40 -26.26
C SER A 165 -3.82 10.75 -25.98
N ARG A 166 -4.33 11.43 -24.95
CA ARG A 166 -3.87 12.76 -24.55
C ARG A 166 -3.82 12.89 -23.04
N VAL A 167 -2.82 13.61 -22.55
CA VAL A 167 -2.78 14.10 -21.17
C VAL A 167 -2.50 15.59 -21.14
N VAL A 168 -3.17 16.32 -20.25
CA VAL A 168 -2.86 17.69 -19.89
C VAL A 168 -2.35 17.70 -18.46
N TRP A 169 -1.12 18.14 -18.25
CA TRP A 169 -0.59 18.36 -16.91
C TRP A 169 -0.71 19.82 -16.51
N SER A 170 -0.99 20.11 -15.24
CA SER A 170 -1.10 21.48 -14.74
C SER A 170 -0.84 21.55 -13.23
N ASP A 171 -0.71 22.78 -12.72
CA ASP A 171 -0.55 23.05 -11.29
C ASP A 171 0.60 22.24 -10.63
N VAL A 172 1.79 22.35 -11.22
CA VAL A 172 2.98 21.58 -10.82
C VAL A 172 3.77 22.33 -9.74
N SER A 173 4.05 21.66 -8.62
CA SER A 173 4.93 22.17 -7.57
C SER A 173 5.88 21.10 -7.05
N LEU A 174 7.12 21.49 -6.76
CA LEU A 174 8.11 20.71 -6.00
C LEU A 174 8.68 21.62 -4.92
N GLN A 175 8.25 21.44 -3.68
CA GLN A 175 8.58 22.37 -2.59
C GLN A 175 9.19 21.62 -1.40
N LYS A 176 10.06 22.28 -0.64
CA LYS A 176 10.56 21.74 0.63
C LYS A 176 9.38 21.43 1.54
N ALA A 177 9.42 20.29 2.21
CA ALA A 177 8.36 19.83 3.10
C ALA A 177 8.98 19.16 4.34
N ASP A 178 8.16 19.01 5.38
CA ASP A 178 8.52 18.18 6.52
C ASP A 178 8.53 16.68 6.12
N PRO A 179 9.34 15.84 6.78
CA PRO A 179 9.26 14.40 6.61
C PRO A 179 7.83 13.88 6.87
N PRO A 180 7.37 12.85 6.14
CA PRO A 180 6.10 12.21 6.43
C PRO A 180 6.01 11.79 7.90
N LYS A 181 4.86 12.05 8.53
CA LYS A 181 4.61 11.59 9.90
C LYS A 181 4.61 10.06 9.92
N ALA A 182 5.26 9.48 10.93
CA ALA A 182 5.24 8.05 11.16
C ALA A 182 3.79 7.53 11.27
N ARG A 183 3.51 6.42 10.59
CA ARG A 183 2.22 5.72 10.61
C ARG A 183 2.41 4.38 11.28
N LYS A 184 2.54 4.42 12.62
CA LYS A 184 2.82 3.26 13.43
C LYS A 184 1.58 2.38 13.58
N VAL A 185 1.76 1.08 13.36
CA VAL A 185 0.71 0.06 13.51
C VAL A 185 1.29 -1.17 14.21
N ARG A 186 0.59 -1.68 15.22
CA ARG A 186 0.92 -2.92 15.94
C ARG A 186 0.13 -4.07 15.35
N LEU A 187 0.86 -4.96 14.69
CA LEU A 187 0.32 -6.11 13.98
C LEU A 187 0.51 -7.36 14.85
N ALA A 188 -0.58 -8.05 15.15
CA ALA A 188 -0.59 -9.26 15.96
C ALA A 188 -0.94 -10.49 15.11
N ALA A 189 -0.16 -11.55 15.28
CA ALA A 189 -0.45 -12.89 14.78
C ALA A 189 -0.74 -13.82 15.95
N ILE A 190 -1.86 -14.54 15.89
CA ILE A 190 -2.28 -15.46 16.94
C ILE A 190 -2.01 -16.88 16.48
N ASN A 191 -1.14 -17.59 17.18
CA ASN A 191 -0.93 -19.02 17.04
C ASN A 191 -1.83 -19.73 18.04
N TYR A 192 -3.05 -20.08 17.63
CA TYR A 192 -3.97 -20.85 18.46
C TYR A 192 -4.85 -21.72 17.60
N ARG A 193 -4.86 -23.03 17.87
CA ARG A 193 -5.73 -23.98 17.19
C ARG A 193 -6.88 -24.35 18.11
N PRO A 194 -8.14 -24.01 17.79
CA PRO A 194 -9.29 -24.53 18.53
C PRO A 194 -9.30 -26.07 18.56
N ARG A 195 -9.63 -26.63 19.71
CA ARG A 195 -9.64 -28.09 19.95
C ARG A 195 -10.97 -28.47 20.62
N ASN A 196 -11.55 -29.61 20.24
CA ASN A 196 -12.76 -30.18 20.87
C ASN A 196 -13.99 -29.23 20.94
N SER A 197 -14.13 -28.32 19.97
CA SER A 197 -15.27 -27.38 19.92
C SER A 197 -16.51 -28.02 19.30
N LYS A 198 -17.70 -27.75 19.85
CA LYS A 198 -19.00 -28.24 19.35
C LYS A 198 -19.75 -27.24 18.47
N SER A 199 -19.37 -25.96 18.52
CA SER A 199 -19.79 -24.96 17.53
C SER A 199 -18.64 -24.04 17.10
N SER A 200 -18.85 -23.27 16.04
CA SER A 200 -17.96 -22.17 15.63
C SER A 200 -17.83 -21.09 16.72
N LEU A 201 -18.91 -20.82 17.46
CA LEU A 201 -18.90 -19.90 18.60
C LEU A 201 -18.05 -20.41 19.76
N GLU A 202 -18.04 -21.72 20.02
CA GLU A 202 -17.11 -22.33 20.99
C GLU A 202 -15.66 -22.21 20.49
N SER A 203 -15.39 -22.45 19.21
CA SER A 203 -14.05 -22.23 18.62
C SER A 203 -13.57 -20.78 18.82
N LEU A 204 -14.45 -19.81 18.55
CA LEU A 204 -14.13 -18.39 18.73
C LEU A 204 -13.97 -18.00 20.20
N ALA A 205 -14.76 -18.58 21.11
CA ALA A 205 -14.62 -18.36 22.55
C ALA A 205 -13.27 -18.86 23.06
N GLN A 206 -12.73 -19.95 22.49
CA GLN A 206 -11.38 -20.41 22.79
C GLN A 206 -10.29 -19.44 22.31
N CYS A 207 -10.53 -18.67 21.24
CA CYS A 207 -9.62 -17.63 20.76
C CYS A 207 -9.66 -16.34 21.60
N GLU A 208 -10.74 -16.08 22.34
CA GLU A 208 -10.96 -14.82 23.06
C GLU A 208 -9.84 -14.47 24.07
N PRO A 209 -9.27 -15.40 24.87
CA PRO A 209 -8.14 -15.10 25.74
C PRO A 209 -6.91 -14.56 25.00
N HIS A 210 -6.63 -15.06 23.79
CA HIS A 210 -5.53 -14.58 22.96
C HIS A 210 -5.83 -13.21 22.33
N LEU A 211 -7.10 -12.94 22.01
CA LEU A 211 -7.54 -11.61 21.60
C LEU A 211 -7.40 -10.60 22.76
N ALA A 212 -7.72 -11.01 23.99
CA ALA A 212 -7.50 -10.19 25.17
C ALA A 212 -6.01 -9.89 25.38
N GLU A 213 -5.14 -10.90 25.28
CA GLU A 213 -3.69 -10.72 25.37
C GLU A 213 -3.16 -9.77 24.28
N ALA A 214 -3.66 -9.89 23.04
CA ALA A 214 -3.31 -8.96 21.96
C ALA A 214 -3.74 -7.52 22.30
N SER A 215 -4.95 -7.34 22.86
CA SER A 215 -5.47 -6.03 23.29
C SER A 215 -4.70 -5.44 24.48
N ASP A 216 -4.26 -6.27 25.44
CA ASP A 216 -3.43 -5.83 26.56
C ASP A 216 -2.08 -5.29 26.08
N GLN A 217 -1.51 -5.92 25.05
CA GLN A 217 -0.33 -5.46 24.32
C GLN A 217 -0.65 -4.39 23.26
N LYS A 218 -1.91 -3.93 23.21
CA LYS A 218 -2.41 -2.85 22.38
C LYS A 218 -2.29 -3.13 20.87
N ALA A 219 -2.51 -4.36 20.42
CA ALA A 219 -2.59 -4.65 19.00
C ALA A 219 -3.63 -3.75 18.30
N ASP A 220 -3.29 -3.21 17.13
CA ASP A 220 -4.22 -2.44 16.31
C ASP A 220 -4.95 -3.37 15.30
N LEU A 221 -4.26 -4.42 14.84
CA LEU A 221 -4.79 -5.51 14.01
C LEU A 221 -4.37 -6.87 14.58
N ALA A 222 -5.30 -7.81 14.74
CA ALA A 222 -5.02 -9.19 15.12
C ALA A 222 -5.54 -10.19 14.08
N VAL A 223 -4.68 -11.12 13.68
CA VAL A 223 -4.99 -12.18 12.70
C VAL A 223 -5.03 -13.54 13.39
N LEU A 224 -6.16 -14.23 13.23
CA LEU A 224 -6.40 -15.61 13.64
C LEU A 224 -6.20 -16.57 12.46
N GLY A 225 -6.07 -17.86 12.76
CA GLY A 225 -5.88 -18.92 11.77
C GLY A 225 -7.04 -19.11 10.79
N GLU A 226 -6.79 -19.93 9.77
CA GLU A 226 -7.70 -20.25 8.66
C GLU A 226 -8.85 -21.19 9.08
N VAL A 227 -10.04 -20.97 8.52
CA VAL A 227 -11.25 -21.81 8.66
C VAL A 227 -11.68 -22.05 10.11
N LEU A 228 -11.86 -20.97 10.87
CA LEU A 228 -12.29 -21.00 12.27
C LEU A 228 -13.55 -21.83 12.52
N THR A 229 -14.49 -21.84 11.56
CA THR A 229 -15.72 -22.64 11.66
C THR A 229 -15.49 -24.14 11.50
N ALA A 230 -14.35 -24.59 10.96
CA ALA A 230 -14.07 -26.00 10.64
C ALA A 230 -12.89 -26.59 11.42
N VAL A 231 -11.88 -25.78 11.77
CA VAL A 231 -10.65 -26.27 12.38
C VAL A 231 -10.92 -27.00 13.69
N GLY A 232 -10.33 -28.18 13.85
CA GLY A 232 -10.49 -28.99 15.08
C GLY A 232 -11.86 -29.64 15.23
N ARG A 233 -12.70 -29.63 14.18
CA ARG A 233 -14.04 -30.23 14.17
C ARG A 233 -14.15 -31.37 13.15
N PRO A 234 -15.04 -32.36 13.40
CA PRO A 234 -15.25 -33.48 12.48
C PRO A 234 -16.24 -33.19 11.35
N ASP A 235 -16.98 -32.08 11.44
CA ASP A 235 -18.09 -31.74 10.54
C ASP A 235 -17.60 -31.48 9.10
N SER A 236 -18.51 -31.67 8.15
CA SER A 236 -18.29 -31.31 6.75
C SER A 236 -18.27 -29.78 6.55
N PHE A 237 -17.70 -29.32 5.43
CA PHE A 237 -17.66 -27.90 5.10
C PHE A 237 -19.05 -27.29 4.94
N GLU A 238 -20.04 -28.08 4.49
CA GLU A 238 -21.43 -27.63 4.36
C GLU A 238 -22.09 -27.41 5.73
N GLU A 239 -21.85 -28.31 6.68
CA GLU A 239 -22.42 -28.23 8.03
C GLU A 239 -21.89 -27.03 8.82
N VAL A 240 -20.66 -26.61 8.55
CA VAL A 240 -20.02 -25.46 9.23
C VAL A 240 -20.05 -24.16 8.42
N ALA A 241 -20.65 -24.18 7.23
CA ALA A 241 -20.72 -22.98 6.40
C ALA A 241 -21.82 -22.03 6.92
N GLU A 242 -21.47 -20.76 7.11
CA GLU A 242 -22.36 -19.72 7.64
C GLU A 242 -22.53 -18.58 6.63
N PRO A 243 -23.67 -17.87 6.60
CA PRO A 243 -23.76 -16.62 5.84
C PRO A 243 -22.79 -15.55 6.39
N ILE A 244 -22.41 -14.60 5.54
CA ILE A 244 -21.66 -13.40 5.95
C ILE A 244 -22.47 -12.16 5.54
N PRO A 245 -22.95 -11.34 6.51
CA PRO A 245 -22.82 -11.51 7.97
C PRO A 245 -23.61 -12.71 8.53
N GLY A 246 -23.21 -13.21 9.70
CA GLY A 246 -23.73 -14.42 10.33
C GLY A 246 -23.19 -14.65 11.75
N PRO A 247 -23.48 -15.79 12.40
CA PRO A 247 -23.16 -16.02 13.83
C PRO A 247 -21.72 -15.72 14.20
N THR A 248 -20.75 -16.30 13.48
CA THR A 248 -19.33 -16.12 13.79
C THR A 248 -18.86 -14.68 13.54
N THR A 249 -19.30 -14.05 12.45
CA THR A 249 -18.89 -12.67 12.13
C THR A 249 -19.53 -11.64 13.06
N ASN A 250 -20.75 -11.88 13.55
CA ASN A 250 -21.40 -11.05 14.55
C ASN A 250 -20.64 -11.11 15.88
N ARG A 251 -20.29 -12.32 16.36
CA ARG A 251 -19.50 -12.48 17.57
C ARG A 251 -18.11 -11.87 17.41
N LEU A 252 -17.49 -11.99 16.24
CA LEU A 252 -16.22 -11.33 15.94
C LEU A 252 -16.35 -9.80 16.01
N GLY A 253 -17.48 -9.23 15.57
CA GLY A 253 -17.83 -7.82 15.72
C GLY A 253 -17.90 -7.37 17.18
N GLU A 254 -18.57 -8.14 18.04
CA GLU A 254 -18.61 -7.86 19.47
C GLU A 254 -17.21 -7.84 20.10
N LEU A 255 -16.34 -8.78 19.70
CA LEU A 255 -14.96 -8.86 20.21
C LEU A 255 -14.09 -7.72 19.67
N ALA A 256 -14.22 -7.38 18.39
CA ALA A 256 -13.49 -6.27 17.78
C ALA A 256 -13.83 -4.93 18.48
N ALA A 257 -15.12 -4.70 18.77
CA ALA A 257 -15.57 -3.53 19.53
C ALA A 257 -15.15 -3.56 21.00
N LYS A 258 -15.21 -4.73 21.65
CA LYS A 258 -14.77 -4.91 23.05
C LYS A 258 -13.29 -4.57 23.23
N TYR A 259 -12.45 -4.96 22.28
CA TYR A 259 -11.00 -4.85 22.37
C TYR A 259 -10.40 -3.67 21.60
N ASP A 260 -11.23 -2.88 20.91
CA ASP A 260 -10.84 -1.72 20.12
C ASP A 260 -9.73 -2.03 19.10
N MET A 261 -9.90 -3.11 18.34
CA MET A 261 -8.92 -3.56 17.34
C MET A 261 -9.58 -4.17 16.10
N TYR A 262 -8.86 -4.14 14.98
CA TYR A 262 -9.26 -4.85 13.77
C TYR A 262 -8.99 -6.36 13.92
N LEU A 263 -9.94 -7.18 13.49
CA LEU A 263 -9.82 -8.64 13.56
C LEU A 263 -9.93 -9.27 12.17
N VAL A 264 -9.04 -10.23 11.90
CA VAL A 264 -9.07 -11.05 10.68
C VAL A 264 -9.04 -12.53 11.02
N THR A 265 -9.89 -13.31 10.35
CA THR A 265 -9.85 -14.78 10.30
C THR A 265 -10.48 -15.22 8.99
N SER A 266 -10.53 -16.52 8.71
CA SER A 266 -11.40 -17.05 7.66
C SER A 266 -12.41 -18.08 8.17
N ILE A 267 -13.54 -18.16 7.48
CA ILE A 267 -14.63 -19.11 7.74
C ILE A 267 -15.12 -19.71 6.44
N TYR A 268 -15.83 -20.85 6.51
CA TYR A 268 -16.62 -21.28 5.36
C TYR A 268 -17.88 -20.41 5.24
N GLU A 269 -17.99 -19.68 4.12
CA GLU A 269 -19.13 -18.83 3.79
C GLU A 269 -20.14 -19.62 2.96
N LYS A 270 -21.40 -19.67 3.40
CA LYS A 270 -22.54 -20.12 2.59
C LYS A 270 -23.16 -18.94 1.86
N SER A 271 -23.17 -18.99 0.53
CA SER A 271 -23.77 -17.96 -0.34
C SER A 271 -24.56 -18.64 -1.43
N GLU A 272 -25.90 -18.57 -1.33
CA GLU A 272 -26.82 -19.32 -2.19
C GLU A 272 -26.51 -20.83 -2.15
N TYR A 273 -26.21 -21.43 -3.31
CA TYR A 273 -25.83 -22.83 -3.46
C TYR A 273 -24.32 -23.09 -3.32
N LYS A 274 -23.51 -22.03 -3.11
CA LYS A 274 -22.05 -22.08 -3.09
C LYS A 274 -21.51 -22.02 -1.66
N ILE A 275 -20.36 -22.66 -1.47
CA ILE A 275 -19.52 -22.53 -0.28
C ILE A 275 -18.19 -21.91 -0.69
N PHE A 276 -17.71 -20.92 0.05
CA PHE A 276 -16.40 -20.30 -0.15
C PHE A 276 -15.54 -20.43 1.12
N ASN A 277 -14.21 -20.48 0.99
CA ASN A 277 -13.33 -20.14 2.12
C ASN A 277 -13.12 -18.63 2.09
N THR A 278 -13.66 -17.93 3.10
CA THR A 278 -13.77 -16.47 3.09
C THR A 278 -13.08 -15.86 4.29
N ALA A 279 -12.07 -15.03 4.05
CA ALA A 279 -11.47 -14.16 5.07
C ALA A 279 -12.36 -12.95 5.30
N VAL A 280 -12.50 -12.54 6.56
CA VAL A 280 -13.31 -11.40 6.99
C VAL A 280 -12.43 -10.40 7.72
N LEU A 281 -12.65 -9.11 7.46
CA LEU A 281 -12.05 -8.01 8.21
C LEU A 281 -13.16 -7.30 8.97
N VAL A 282 -13.04 -7.28 10.30
CA VAL A 282 -14.00 -6.66 11.20
C VAL A 282 -13.31 -5.52 11.95
N GLY A 283 -13.97 -4.37 12.00
CA GLY A 283 -13.41 -3.14 12.56
C GLY A 283 -13.71 -2.96 14.05
N PRO A 284 -13.04 -2.01 14.72
CA PRO A 284 -13.26 -1.68 16.12
C PRO A 284 -14.64 -1.07 16.40
N ASP A 285 -15.39 -0.66 15.37
CA ASP A 285 -16.80 -0.27 15.52
C ASP A 285 -17.76 -1.47 15.54
N GLY A 286 -17.21 -2.70 15.51
CA GLY A 286 -17.93 -3.97 15.49
C GLY A 286 -18.55 -4.33 14.14
N LYS A 287 -18.29 -3.55 13.09
CA LYS A 287 -18.86 -3.80 11.76
C LYS A 287 -17.90 -4.59 10.88
N LEU A 288 -18.49 -5.36 9.97
CA LEU A 288 -17.77 -5.96 8.87
C LEU A 288 -17.26 -4.86 7.93
N VAL A 289 -15.94 -4.69 7.86
CA VAL A 289 -15.28 -3.78 6.91
C VAL A 289 -15.34 -4.39 5.51
N GLY A 290 -15.14 -5.71 5.42
CA GLY A 290 -15.33 -6.45 4.18
C GLY A 290 -14.84 -7.88 4.24
N LYS A 291 -14.87 -8.55 3.09
CA LYS A 291 -14.54 -9.97 2.96
C LYS A 291 -13.73 -10.26 1.70
N TYR A 292 -12.92 -11.30 1.75
CA TYR A 292 -12.11 -11.82 0.66
C TYR A 292 -12.40 -13.32 0.49
N ARG A 293 -12.83 -13.75 -0.69
CA ARG A 293 -13.02 -15.17 -1.02
C ARG A 293 -11.73 -15.73 -1.59
N LYS A 294 -11.23 -16.83 -1.04
CA LYS A 294 -9.99 -17.51 -1.48
C LYS A 294 -10.02 -17.76 -2.98
N VAL A 295 -9.05 -17.19 -3.70
CA VAL A 295 -8.99 -17.30 -5.17
C VAL A 295 -8.37 -18.63 -5.56
N CYS A 296 -7.35 -19.07 -4.84
CA CYS A 296 -6.61 -20.29 -5.12
C CYS A 296 -6.94 -21.41 -4.14
N LEU A 297 -7.80 -22.33 -4.57
CA LEU A 297 -8.26 -23.44 -3.72
C LEU A 297 -7.20 -24.54 -3.56
N ALA A 298 -7.01 -24.99 -2.32
CA ALA A 298 -6.25 -26.20 -2.03
C ALA A 298 -6.99 -27.45 -2.53
N ARG A 299 -6.26 -28.55 -2.68
CA ARG A 299 -6.79 -29.80 -3.24
C ARG A 299 -8.06 -30.28 -2.57
N ASP A 300 -8.11 -30.25 -1.24
CA ASP A 300 -9.24 -30.78 -0.50
C ASP A 300 -10.47 -29.86 -0.57
N GLU A 301 -10.27 -28.55 -0.81
CA GLU A 301 -11.34 -27.57 -0.96
C GLU A 301 -12.11 -27.76 -2.27
N TYR A 302 -11.41 -27.70 -3.41
CA TYR A 302 -12.10 -27.81 -4.71
C TYR A 302 -12.71 -29.21 -4.92
N ARG A 303 -12.09 -30.27 -4.37
CA ARG A 303 -12.65 -31.64 -4.42
C ARG A 303 -13.92 -31.80 -3.59
N LYS A 304 -14.13 -30.94 -2.59
CA LYS A 304 -15.33 -30.91 -1.75
C LYS A 304 -16.33 -29.83 -2.19
N GLY A 305 -16.15 -29.24 -3.37
CA GLY A 305 -17.12 -28.31 -3.95
C GLY A 305 -17.04 -26.87 -3.44
N VAL A 306 -15.94 -26.48 -2.79
CA VAL A 306 -15.70 -25.06 -2.47
C VAL A 306 -15.52 -24.29 -3.79
N ALA A 307 -16.19 -23.16 -3.93
CA ALA A 307 -16.09 -22.27 -5.07
C ALA A 307 -14.92 -21.29 -4.87
N PRO A 308 -14.18 -20.93 -5.95
CA PRO A 308 -13.13 -19.93 -5.87
C PRO A 308 -13.71 -18.51 -5.83
N GLY A 309 -13.01 -17.60 -5.15
CA GLY A 309 -13.17 -16.16 -5.34
C GLY A 309 -12.59 -15.70 -6.67
N ASP A 310 -12.82 -14.42 -6.99
CA ASP A 310 -12.56 -13.86 -8.32
C ASP A 310 -11.86 -12.49 -8.30
N SER A 311 -11.55 -11.94 -7.12
CA SER A 311 -11.13 -10.54 -6.97
C SER A 311 -10.07 -10.32 -5.89
N PHE A 312 -9.41 -9.15 -5.93
CA PHE A 312 -8.36 -8.74 -4.98
C PHE A 312 -8.75 -7.46 -4.20
N PRO A 313 -9.83 -7.49 -3.40
CA PRO A 313 -10.27 -6.33 -2.63
C PRO A 313 -9.23 -5.87 -1.60
N VAL A 314 -9.13 -4.55 -1.45
CA VAL A 314 -8.30 -3.87 -0.45
C VAL A 314 -9.17 -2.88 0.30
N PHE A 315 -9.08 -2.88 1.62
CA PHE A 315 -9.96 -2.11 2.50
C PHE A 315 -9.20 -0.91 3.07
N ASP A 316 -9.78 0.29 2.91
CA ASP A 316 -9.23 1.51 3.49
C ASP A 316 -9.61 1.60 4.97
N THR A 317 -8.61 1.79 5.83
CA THR A 317 -8.79 1.87 7.28
C THR A 317 -7.88 2.98 7.85
N PRO A 318 -8.14 3.48 9.06
CA PRO A 318 -7.22 4.39 9.75
C PRO A 318 -5.81 3.82 9.96
N LEU A 319 -5.65 2.48 9.95
CA LEU A 319 -4.34 1.84 10.02
C LEU A 319 -3.58 1.93 8.68
N GLY A 320 -4.30 2.07 7.57
CA GLY A 320 -3.79 1.95 6.21
C GLY A 320 -4.64 1.00 5.38
N LYS A 321 -4.20 0.74 4.14
CA LYS A 321 -4.91 -0.15 3.22
C LYS A 321 -4.58 -1.62 3.51
N ILE A 322 -5.59 -2.41 3.87
CA ILE A 322 -5.44 -3.82 4.27
C ILE A 322 -5.99 -4.74 3.17
N GLY A 323 -5.14 -5.65 2.68
CA GLY A 323 -5.55 -6.78 1.85
C GLY A 323 -5.66 -8.07 2.67
N MET A 324 -6.36 -9.07 2.15
CA MET A 324 -6.43 -10.40 2.75
C MET A 324 -6.15 -11.46 1.68
N MET A 325 -5.44 -12.51 2.08
CA MET A 325 -5.27 -13.73 1.28
C MET A 325 -5.29 -14.94 2.22
N ILE A 326 -5.53 -16.14 1.70
CA ILE A 326 -5.75 -17.32 2.54
C ILE A 326 -4.86 -18.45 2.09
N CYS A 327 -4.01 -18.93 2.99
CA CYS A 327 -3.31 -20.20 2.86
C CYS A 327 -2.70 -20.47 1.47
N PHE A 328 -3.31 -21.35 0.69
CA PHE A 328 -2.85 -21.78 -0.63
C PHE A 328 -2.67 -20.63 -1.63
N ASP A 329 -3.33 -19.49 -1.43
CA ASP A 329 -3.06 -18.25 -2.19
C ASP A 329 -1.57 -17.86 -2.14
N VAL A 330 -0.84 -18.18 -1.07
CA VAL A 330 0.59 -17.85 -0.95
C VAL A 330 1.44 -18.51 -2.03
N HIS A 331 0.98 -19.60 -2.64
CA HIS A 331 1.70 -20.28 -3.72
C HIS A 331 1.66 -19.48 -5.04
N MET A 332 0.67 -18.58 -5.21
CA MET A 332 0.42 -17.86 -6.45
C MET A 332 0.84 -16.39 -6.30
N PRO A 333 1.93 -15.94 -6.95
CA PRO A 333 2.40 -14.55 -6.84
C PRO A 333 1.36 -13.53 -7.30
N GLU A 334 0.46 -13.92 -8.19
CA GLU A 334 -0.64 -13.13 -8.72
C GLU A 334 -1.53 -12.58 -7.60
N VAL A 335 -1.77 -13.34 -6.52
CA VAL A 335 -2.68 -12.92 -5.45
C VAL A 335 -2.11 -11.73 -4.68
N ALA A 336 -0.90 -11.86 -4.14
CA ALA A 336 -0.27 -10.75 -3.42
C ALA A 336 0.08 -9.58 -4.37
N ARG A 337 0.40 -9.88 -5.64
CA ARG A 337 0.61 -8.86 -6.67
C ARG A 337 -0.65 -8.04 -6.92
N GLY A 338 -1.81 -8.70 -7.05
CA GLY A 338 -3.10 -8.05 -7.23
C GLY A 338 -3.45 -7.15 -6.05
N LEU A 339 -3.33 -7.66 -4.83
CA LEU A 339 -3.58 -6.90 -3.59
C LEU A 339 -2.65 -5.68 -3.49
N ALA A 340 -1.34 -5.84 -3.74
CA ALA A 340 -0.38 -4.75 -3.69
C ALA A 340 -0.62 -3.72 -4.81
N ALA A 341 -0.99 -4.17 -6.01
CA ALA A 341 -1.36 -3.28 -7.12
C ALA A 341 -2.63 -2.48 -6.81
N ASN A 342 -3.57 -3.05 -6.07
CA ASN A 342 -4.75 -2.37 -5.53
C ASN A 342 -4.44 -1.54 -4.26
N GLY A 343 -3.19 -1.50 -3.84
CA GLY A 343 -2.69 -0.58 -2.81
C GLY A 343 -2.61 -1.16 -1.40
N ALA A 344 -2.66 -2.48 -1.22
CA ALA A 344 -2.46 -3.09 0.10
C ALA A 344 -1.09 -2.68 0.69
N GLU A 345 -1.06 -2.18 1.92
CA GLU A 345 0.12 -1.89 2.75
C GLU A 345 0.42 -3.06 3.69
N ILE A 346 -0.65 -3.65 4.20
CA ILE A 346 -0.65 -4.83 5.05
C ILE A 346 -1.47 -5.91 4.34
N ILE A 347 -0.97 -7.14 4.35
CA ILE A 347 -1.74 -8.32 3.97
C ILE A 347 -1.91 -9.18 5.21
N ALA A 348 -3.16 -9.47 5.59
CA ALA A 348 -3.47 -10.44 6.64
C ALA A 348 -3.69 -11.81 5.99
N MET A 349 -3.02 -12.85 6.51
CA MET A 349 -3.07 -14.19 5.97
C MET A 349 -3.33 -15.26 7.04
N PRO A 350 -4.62 -15.59 7.28
CA PRO A 350 -4.99 -16.86 7.89
C PRO A 350 -4.47 -18.04 7.05
N ILE A 351 -3.70 -18.94 7.65
CA ILE A 351 -3.03 -20.03 6.91
C ILE A 351 -2.86 -21.30 7.73
N MET A 352 -3.31 -22.45 7.25
CA MET A 352 -2.98 -23.73 7.89
C MET A 352 -1.52 -24.16 7.67
N GLY A 353 -0.93 -23.80 6.52
CA GLY A 353 0.43 -24.22 6.21
C GLY A 353 0.97 -23.84 4.83
N GLY A 354 2.28 -24.00 4.66
CA GLY A 354 3.03 -23.67 3.45
C GLY A 354 4.51 -23.43 3.73
N ASP A 355 5.32 -23.26 2.68
CA ASP A 355 6.74 -22.93 2.80
C ASP A 355 6.93 -21.44 3.19
N PRO A 356 7.62 -21.12 4.30
CA PRO A 356 7.85 -19.73 4.73
C PRO A 356 8.64 -18.88 3.72
N ASN A 357 9.42 -19.49 2.83
CA ASN A 357 10.10 -18.76 1.75
C ASN A 357 9.11 -18.07 0.80
N LEU A 358 7.89 -18.59 0.67
CA LEU A 358 6.84 -17.94 -0.11
C LEU A 358 6.41 -16.63 0.54
N ALA A 359 6.18 -16.60 1.85
CA ALA A 359 5.86 -15.37 2.58
C ALA A 359 6.97 -14.31 2.41
N LYS A 360 8.23 -14.72 2.54
CA LYS A 360 9.39 -13.86 2.27
C LYS A 360 9.36 -13.29 0.85
N ALA A 361 9.14 -14.13 -0.16
CA ALA A 361 9.08 -13.69 -1.55
C ALA A 361 7.95 -12.68 -1.79
N ARG A 362 6.74 -12.95 -1.25
CA ARG A 362 5.57 -12.05 -1.37
C ARG A 362 5.85 -10.69 -0.76
N CYS A 363 6.53 -10.62 0.39
CA CYS A 363 6.89 -9.35 1.01
C CYS A 363 7.91 -8.56 0.17
N ILE A 364 8.99 -9.22 -0.27
CA ILE A 364 10.05 -8.58 -1.06
C ILE A 364 9.48 -8.04 -2.37
N GLU A 365 8.79 -8.88 -3.14
CA GLU A 365 8.33 -8.53 -4.47
C GLU A 365 7.14 -7.56 -4.46
N ASN A 366 6.44 -7.39 -3.34
CA ASN A 366 5.29 -6.48 -3.28
C ASN A 366 5.52 -5.25 -2.41
N GLN A 367 6.56 -5.25 -1.58
CA GLN A 367 6.80 -4.21 -0.57
C GLN A 367 5.57 -4.00 0.31
N VAL A 368 5.13 -5.10 0.93
CA VAL A 368 4.00 -5.14 1.86
C VAL A 368 4.43 -5.78 3.17
N TYR A 369 3.81 -5.34 4.26
CA TYR A 369 3.84 -6.10 5.51
C TYR A 369 2.89 -7.29 5.38
N LEU A 370 3.30 -8.46 5.86
CA LEU A 370 2.47 -9.66 5.85
C LEU A 370 2.32 -10.17 7.27
N VAL A 371 1.09 -10.42 7.69
CA VAL A 371 0.78 -11.02 8.99
C VAL A 371 0.28 -12.44 8.75
N THR A 372 1.10 -13.43 9.08
CA THR A 372 0.75 -14.83 8.96
C THR A 372 0.17 -15.32 10.27
N ALA A 373 -0.96 -16.01 10.25
CA ALA A 373 -1.51 -16.68 11.42
C ALA A 373 -1.73 -18.16 11.10
N SER A 374 -0.86 -19.01 11.63
CA SER A 374 -0.90 -20.46 11.47
C SER A 374 -1.13 -21.19 12.79
N TYR A 375 -1.23 -22.52 12.69
CA TYR A 375 -1.35 -23.42 13.83
C TYR A 375 -0.04 -24.15 14.16
N SER A 376 1.06 -23.79 13.49
CA SER A 376 2.35 -24.48 13.59
C SER A 376 3.40 -23.58 14.22
N ILE A 377 4.35 -24.19 14.92
CA ILE A 377 5.56 -23.55 15.47
C ILE A 377 6.83 -24.04 14.79
N ASN A 378 6.71 -24.88 13.75
CA ASN A 378 7.86 -25.49 13.09
C ASN A 378 8.61 -24.49 12.19
N ASP A 379 9.93 -24.66 12.13
CA ASP A 379 10.82 -23.76 11.37
C ASP A 379 10.67 -23.91 9.84
N ASP A 380 10.35 -25.12 9.38
CA ASP A 380 10.20 -25.51 7.98
C ASP A 380 8.76 -25.36 7.45
N TRP A 381 7.86 -24.81 8.27
CA TRP A 381 6.46 -24.60 7.95
C TRP A 381 6.07 -23.14 8.19
N MET A 382 4.97 -22.69 7.59
CA MET A 382 4.50 -21.32 7.76
C MET A 382 4.25 -21.01 9.24
N GLN A 383 4.92 -19.98 9.75
CA GLN A 383 4.87 -19.55 11.14
C GLN A 383 3.82 -18.47 11.34
N SER A 384 3.22 -18.40 12.53
CA SER A 384 2.48 -17.20 12.96
C SER A 384 3.48 -16.07 13.24
N GLY A 385 3.35 -14.93 12.59
CA GLY A 385 4.27 -13.81 12.79
C GLY A 385 4.04 -12.63 11.85
N VAL A 386 4.95 -11.65 11.93
CA VAL A 386 4.90 -10.41 11.13
C VAL A 386 6.15 -10.30 10.27
N TRP A 387 5.96 -10.26 8.97
CA TRP A 387 7.01 -10.10 7.97
C TRP A 387 7.09 -8.64 7.52
N ASP A 388 8.31 -8.11 7.43
CA ASP A 388 8.55 -6.75 6.95
C ASP A 388 8.75 -6.67 5.42
N LEU A 389 8.93 -5.44 4.92
CA LEU A 389 9.13 -5.13 3.50
C LEU A 389 10.37 -5.81 2.86
N SER A 390 11.31 -6.29 3.68
CA SER A 390 12.49 -7.05 3.25
C SER A 390 12.26 -8.56 3.21
N GLY A 391 11.07 -9.01 3.62
CA GLY A 391 10.75 -10.41 3.85
C GLY A 391 11.46 -10.98 5.09
N THR A 392 11.88 -10.12 6.02
CA THR A 392 12.39 -10.56 7.32
C THR A 392 11.21 -10.79 8.26
N LEU A 393 11.16 -11.96 8.87
CA LEU A 393 10.19 -12.28 9.92
C LEU A 393 10.61 -11.58 11.22
N ARG A 394 9.96 -10.44 11.53
CA ARG A 394 10.28 -9.55 12.65
C ARG A 394 10.02 -10.21 14.01
N THR A 395 8.94 -10.97 14.07
CA THR A 395 8.50 -11.71 15.24
C THR A 395 7.79 -12.97 14.79
N ARG A 396 7.86 -14.03 15.59
CA ARG A 396 7.18 -15.29 15.32
C ARG A 396 6.81 -16.02 16.60
N ALA A 397 5.74 -16.80 16.56
CA ALA A 397 5.40 -17.75 17.60
C ALA A 397 6.45 -18.87 17.67
N THR A 398 7.02 -19.09 18.85
CA THR A 398 7.97 -20.19 19.14
C THR A 398 7.41 -21.22 20.12
N ALA A 399 6.20 -20.97 20.63
CA ALA A 399 5.43 -21.86 21.49
C ALA A 399 3.98 -21.90 20.98
N GLU A 400 3.28 -23.00 21.23
CA GLU A 400 1.84 -23.09 20.90
C GLU A 400 1.04 -22.11 21.76
N ASP A 401 -0.17 -21.78 21.29
CA ASP A 401 -1.18 -21.03 22.03
C ASP A 401 -0.67 -19.65 22.51
N THR A 402 0.02 -18.93 21.61
CA THR A 402 0.70 -17.65 21.90
C THR A 402 0.29 -16.53 20.93
N VAL A 403 0.46 -15.30 21.39
CA VAL A 403 0.30 -14.06 20.61
C VAL A 403 1.67 -13.45 20.37
N VAL A 404 1.95 -13.09 19.12
CA VAL A 404 3.17 -12.34 18.78
C VAL A 404 2.82 -11.05 18.05
N ILE A 405 3.53 -9.99 18.40
CA ILE A 405 3.23 -8.63 17.94
C ILE A 405 4.50 -7.94 17.44
N ALA A 406 4.35 -7.14 16.38
CA ALA A 406 5.37 -6.20 15.95
C ALA A 406 4.74 -4.83 15.66
N GLU A 407 5.37 -3.77 16.16
CA GLU A 407 5.11 -2.40 15.69
C GLU A 407 5.89 -2.17 14.38
N VAL A 408 5.20 -1.67 13.37
CA VAL A 408 5.75 -1.30 12.06
C VAL A 408 5.37 0.14 11.73
N ASP A 409 6.12 0.80 10.84
CA ASP A 409 5.81 2.14 10.35
C ASP A 409 5.49 2.10 8.85
N LEU A 410 4.22 2.30 8.50
CA LEU A 410 3.77 2.27 7.11
C LEU A 410 4.24 3.47 6.29
N ALA A 411 4.71 4.54 6.94
CA ALA A 411 5.30 5.69 6.25
C ALA A 411 6.78 5.46 5.91
N GLN A 412 7.43 4.45 6.51
CA GLN A 412 8.84 4.19 6.30
C GLN A 412 9.06 3.45 4.97
N PRO A 413 9.81 4.05 4.01
CA PRO A 413 10.15 3.35 2.78
C PRO A 413 11.21 2.29 3.03
N TYR A 414 11.11 1.15 2.35
CA TYR A 414 12.22 0.22 2.21
C TYR A 414 12.92 0.45 0.87
N LEU A 415 14.22 0.73 0.96
CA LEU A 415 15.09 0.96 -0.20
C LEU A 415 15.97 -0.27 -0.37
N TRP A 416 15.57 -1.19 -1.25
CA TRP A 416 16.35 -2.40 -1.50
C TRP A 416 17.24 -2.29 -2.72
N ARG A 417 18.55 -2.11 -2.47
CA ARG A 417 19.63 -2.15 -3.46
C ARG A 417 19.39 -1.21 -4.65
N ALA A 418 20.35 -1.13 -5.56
CA ALA A 418 20.19 -0.35 -6.78
C ALA A 418 19.00 -0.80 -7.67
N ASN A 419 18.48 -2.03 -7.55
CA ASN A 419 17.51 -2.55 -8.53
C ASN A 419 16.03 -2.28 -8.21
N MET A 420 15.56 -2.39 -6.96
CA MET A 420 14.13 -2.22 -6.65
C MET A 420 13.74 -0.83 -6.12
N GLY A 421 14.65 -0.09 -5.46
CA GLY A 421 14.32 1.25 -4.93
C GLY A 421 13.03 1.25 -4.09
N GLN A 422 12.24 2.33 -4.13
CA GLN A 422 10.86 2.30 -3.62
C GLN A 422 9.96 1.54 -4.60
N PHE A 423 9.77 0.23 -4.38
CA PHE A 423 9.12 -0.61 -5.38
C PHE A 423 7.60 -0.41 -5.45
N ARG A 424 6.92 -0.21 -4.31
CA ARG A 424 5.46 -0.07 -4.24
C ARG A 424 4.88 0.91 -5.27
N PRO A 425 5.36 2.17 -5.39
CA PRO A 425 4.87 3.06 -6.43
C PRO A 425 5.32 2.65 -7.84
N ARG A 426 6.48 2.00 -8.00
CA ARG A 426 6.98 1.43 -9.27
C ARG A 426 6.11 0.33 -9.85
N LEU A 427 5.51 -0.48 -8.97
CA LEU A 427 4.63 -1.56 -9.36
C LEU A 427 3.51 -1.11 -10.28
N ARG A 428 3.02 0.13 -10.11
CA ARG A 428 1.89 0.64 -10.91
C ARG A 428 2.24 0.73 -12.39
N HIS A 429 3.42 1.25 -12.72
CA HIS A 429 3.78 1.59 -14.09
C HIS A 429 4.80 0.67 -14.76
N GLU A 430 5.60 -0.09 -14.01
CA GLU A 430 6.56 -1.04 -14.57
C GLU A 430 5.97 -2.44 -14.82
N ARG A 431 4.74 -2.69 -14.36
CA ARG A 431 4.05 -3.97 -14.61
C ARG A 431 3.41 -4.03 -16.00
N PRO A 432 3.14 -5.24 -16.53
CA PRO A 432 2.28 -5.40 -17.70
C PRO A 432 0.90 -4.76 -17.48
N GLY A 433 0.34 -4.20 -18.55
CA GLY A 433 -0.99 -3.59 -18.57
C GLY A 433 -2.13 -4.54 -18.23
N ASN A 434 -1.93 -5.82 -18.55
CA ASN A 434 -2.89 -6.88 -18.40
C ASN A 434 -3.46 -6.92 -16.98
N ILE A 435 -4.79 -6.83 -16.91
CA ILE A 435 -5.60 -6.93 -15.70
C ILE A 435 -5.40 -8.35 -15.14
N LEU A 436 -4.72 -8.48 -14.00
CA LEU A 436 -5.05 -9.58 -13.09
C LEU A 436 -6.55 -9.46 -12.82
N PRO A 437 -7.34 -10.55 -12.91
CA PRO A 437 -8.80 -10.48 -12.86
C PRO A 437 -9.29 -9.52 -11.77
N PRO A 438 -10.29 -8.66 -12.09
CA PRO A 438 -10.68 -7.51 -11.27
C PRO A 438 -10.95 -7.86 -9.81
#